data_AF-A0A131YUB9-F1
#
_entry.id   AF-A0A131YUB9-F1
#
_cell.length_a   1.000
_cell.length_b   1.000
_cell.length_c   1.000
_cell.angle_alpha   90.00
_cell.angle_beta   90.00
_cell.angle_gamma   90.00
#
_symmetry.space_group_name_H-M   'P 1'
#
loop_
_entity.id
_entity.type
_entity.pdbx_description
1 polymer ?
#
loop_
_entity_poly.entity_id
_entity_poly.type
_entity_poly.pdbx_seq_one_letter_code
_entity_poly.pdbx_strand_id
1 'polypeptide(L)'
;MQAAKKGMGIFVLAAIVALSAIGRSEARRGTEARKAPNDPCQLDIKEATRTCSPGQIEDRWGYNSSAGTCVKFHSASCDRNSNNFETAKQCLEKCNKKSRCLKEPDSSKFGFLNRYYFDANATECKPMKSLPKLGNGKNRFKKKEDCENKCMPSRFVVIRSYTEDQWT
;
A
#
# COMPACT_ATOMS: atom_id res chain seq x y z
N MET A 1 71.02 -2.97 -11.85
CA MET A 1 71.83 -3.98 -12.57
C MET A 1 71.08 -5.29 -12.44
N GLN A 2 70.38 -5.74 -13.50
CA GLN A 2 70.77 -6.87 -14.38
C GLN A 2 71.13 -8.16 -13.58
N ALA A 3 70.69 -9.38 -13.90
CA ALA A 3 69.86 -9.91 -14.98
C ALA A 3 69.45 -11.38 -14.67
N ALA A 4 68.54 -11.87 -15.51
CA ALA A 4 67.91 -13.17 -15.65
C ALA A 4 68.75 -14.46 -15.45
N LYS A 5 68.06 -15.55 -15.06
CA LYS A 5 68.35 -16.92 -15.51
C LYS A 5 67.07 -17.57 -16.07
N LYS A 6 67.18 -18.13 -17.28
CA LYS A 6 66.18 -18.85 -18.06
C LYS A 6 66.02 -20.30 -17.58
N GLY A 7 64.82 -20.86 -17.76
CA GLY A 7 64.57 -22.30 -17.71
C GLY A 7 63.23 -22.63 -18.36
N MET A 8 63.27 -23.08 -19.61
CA MET A 8 62.14 -23.52 -20.43
C MET A 8 62.11 -25.06 -20.40
N GLY A 9 60.99 -25.70 -20.11
CA GLY A 9 60.93 -27.16 -20.04
C GLY A 9 59.54 -27.79 -19.93
N ILE A 10 58.90 -27.94 -21.09
CA ILE A 10 58.14 -29.12 -21.56
C ILE A 10 56.75 -29.41 -20.93
N PHE A 11 55.77 -29.38 -21.83
CA PHE A 11 54.38 -29.80 -21.69
C PHE A 11 54.25 -31.31 -21.42
N VAL A 12 53.43 -31.68 -20.44
CA VAL A 12 52.76 -32.98 -20.42
C VAL A 12 51.26 -32.71 -20.35
N LEU A 13 50.58 -32.98 -21.47
CA LEU A 13 49.12 -33.02 -21.55
C LEU A 13 48.64 -34.30 -20.86
N ALA A 14 47.84 -34.14 -19.80
CA ALA A 14 46.96 -35.20 -19.32
C ALA A 14 45.60 -34.57 -19.02
N ALA A 15 44.60 -35.05 -19.74
CA ALA A 15 43.22 -34.63 -19.69
C ALA A 15 42.50 -35.19 -18.44
N ILE A 16 41.23 -34.75 -18.27
CA ILE A 16 40.16 -35.33 -17.44
C ILE A 16 40.31 -34.98 -15.94
N VAL A 17 39.37 -34.35 -15.21
CA VAL A 17 37.90 -34.26 -15.25
C VAL A 17 37.50 -32.87 -14.74
N ALA A 18 36.61 -32.17 -15.45
CA ALA A 18 35.84 -31.08 -14.85
C ALA A 18 34.75 -31.66 -13.95
N LEU A 19 34.89 -31.54 -12.63
CA LEU A 19 33.76 -31.64 -11.70
C LEU A 19 33.53 -30.27 -11.07
N SER A 20 32.70 -29.55 -11.80
CA SER A 20 31.87 -28.42 -11.39
C SER A 20 31.58 -28.35 -9.88
N ALA A 21 32.27 -27.44 -9.17
CA ALA A 21 31.74 -26.89 -7.94
C ALA A 21 30.59 -25.93 -8.29
N ILE A 22 29.40 -26.50 -8.50
CA ILE A 22 28.16 -25.73 -8.56
C ILE A 22 27.95 -25.14 -7.17
N GLY A 23 28.30 -23.87 -7.00
CA GLY A 23 27.80 -23.08 -5.88
C GLY A 23 26.27 -23.09 -5.95
N ARG A 24 25.62 -23.80 -5.02
CA ARG A 24 24.18 -23.65 -4.81
C ARG A 24 23.95 -22.27 -4.21
N SER A 25 23.70 -21.28 -5.07
CA SER A 25 22.90 -20.15 -4.64
C SER A 25 21.54 -20.71 -4.23
N GLU A 26 21.28 -20.82 -2.93
CA GLU A 26 19.92 -21.01 -2.45
C GLU A 26 19.14 -19.76 -2.88
N ALA A 27 18.48 -19.88 -4.03
CA ALA A 27 17.46 -18.96 -4.45
C ALA A 27 16.51 -18.81 -3.27
N ARG A 28 16.50 -17.61 -2.67
CA ARG A 28 15.42 -17.19 -1.77
C ARG A 28 14.15 -17.29 -2.60
N ARG A 29 13.47 -18.43 -2.52
CA ARG A 29 12.10 -18.58 -2.95
C ARG A 29 11.31 -17.61 -2.09
N GLY A 30 11.08 -16.41 -2.63
CA GLY A 30 10.02 -15.55 -2.15
C GLY A 30 8.75 -16.38 -2.23
N THR A 31 8.24 -16.77 -1.07
CA THR A 31 6.88 -17.29 -1.00
C THR A 31 5.97 -16.10 -1.32
N GLU A 32 5.66 -15.89 -2.59
CA GLU A 32 4.44 -15.17 -2.94
C GLU A 32 3.31 -15.91 -2.24
N ALA A 33 2.78 -15.30 -1.18
CA ALA A 33 1.64 -15.83 -0.46
C ALA A 33 0.52 -16.02 -1.50
N ARG A 34 0.11 -17.28 -1.73
CA ARG A 34 -1.02 -17.58 -2.61
C ARG A 34 -2.21 -16.75 -2.13
N LYS A 35 -2.66 -15.78 -2.94
CA LYS A 35 -3.87 -14.99 -2.67
C LYS A 35 -5.02 -15.94 -2.37
N ALA A 36 -5.69 -15.74 -1.24
CA ALA A 36 -6.89 -16.50 -0.94
C ALA A 36 -7.96 -16.17 -1.99
N PRO A 37 -8.66 -17.17 -2.55
CA PRO A 37 -9.60 -16.99 -3.66
C PRO A 37 -10.80 -16.07 -3.34
N ASN A 38 -11.00 -15.70 -2.07
CA ASN A 38 -12.04 -14.77 -1.61
C ASN A 38 -11.47 -13.64 -0.72
N ASP A 39 -10.21 -13.23 -0.93
CA ASP A 39 -9.65 -12.09 -0.21
C ASP A 39 -10.40 -10.80 -0.58
N PRO A 40 -11.10 -10.14 0.38
CA PRO A 40 -11.83 -8.89 0.12
C PRO A 40 -10.99 -7.82 -0.58
N CYS A 41 -9.70 -7.77 -0.28
CA CYS A 41 -8.79 -6.76 -0.80
C CYS A 41 -8.44 -6.95 -2.28
N GLN A 42 -8.92 -8.03 -2.90
CA GLN A 42 -8.69 -8.37 -4.31
C GLN A 42 -9.97 -8.34 -5.14
N LEU A 43 -11.13 -8.24 -4.49
CA LEU A 43 -12.40 -8.14 -5.17
C LEU A 43 -12.64 -6.70 -5.61
N ASP A 44 -13.31 -6.51 -6.74
CA ASP A 44 -13.75 -5.19 -7.16
C ASP A 44 -14.78 -4.60 -6.18
N ILE A 45 -14.82 -3.28 -6.10
CA ILE A 45 -15.87 -2.57 -5.36
C ILE A 45 -17.17 -2.67 -6.16
N LYS A 46 -18.20 -3.27 -5.56
CA LYS A 46 -19.55 -3.32 -6.12
C LYS A 46 -20.36 -2.07 -5.73
N GLU A 47 -20.26 -1.03 -6.55
CA GLU A 47 -21.07 0.18 -6.41
C GLU A 47 -22.56 -0.12 -6.63
N ALA A 48 -23.43 0.53 -5.85
CA ALA A 48 -24.85 0.55 -6.10
C ALA A 48 -25.15 1.25 -7.43
N THR A 49 -25.58 0.50 -8.44
CA THR A 49 -26.05 1.05 -9.73
C THR A 49 -27.57 1.21 -9.77
N ARG A 50 -28.29 0.49 -8.90
CA ARG A 50 -29.74 0.50 -8.78
C ARG A 50 -30.16 0.19 -7.34
N THR A 51 -31.30 0.73 -6.95
CA THR A 51 -31.99 0.32 -5.71
C THR A 51 -32.53 -1.10 -5.88
N CYS A 52 -32.70 -1.82 -4.77
CA CYS A 52 -33.33 -3.14 -4.75
C CYS A 52 -34.31 -3.27 -3.60
N SER A 53 -35.30 -4.15 -3.78
CA SER A 53 -36.36 -4.40 -2.80
C SER A 53 -36.57 -5.92 -2.64
N PRO A 54 -36.48 -6.47 -1.41
CA PRO A 54 -36.12 -5.77 -0.17
C PRO A 54 -34.64 -5.35 -0.19
N GLY A 55 -34.34 -4.13 0.26
CA GLY A 55 -32.97 -3.62 0.36
C GLY A 55 -32.85 -2.10 0.46
N GLN A 56 -31.65 -1.64 0.79
CA GLN A 56 -31.31 -0.21 0.88
C GLN A 56 -29.91 0.05 0.35
N ILE A 57 -29.63 1.33 0.07
CA ILE A 57 -28.31 1.85 -0.30
C ILE A 57 -27.68 2.46 0.95
N GLU A 58 -26.44 2.06 1.24
CA GLU A 58 -25.68 2.49 2.43
C GLU A 58 -24.30 3.00 2.04
N ASP A 59 -23.80 3.97 2.80
CA ASP A 59 -22.40 4.38 2.74
C ASP A 59 -21.51 3.28 3.31
N ARG A 60 -20.56 2.81 2.50
CA ARG A 60 -19.61 1.74 2.85
C ARG A 60 -18.19 2.11 2.42
N TRP A 61 -17.24 1.31 2.89
CA TRP A 61 -15.83 1.43 2.56
C TRP A 61 -15.37 0.21 1.79
N GLY A 62 -14.58 0.41 0.75
CA GLY A 62 -14.04 -0.66 -0.09
C GLY A 62 -12.60 -0.37 -0.46
N TYR A 63 -11.78 -1.40 -0.59
CA TYR A 63 -10.39 -1.25 -1.00
C TYR A 63 -10.29 -1.15 -2.51
N ASN A 64 -9.73 -0.04 -2.99
CA ASN A 64 -9.33 0.12 -4.38
C ASN A 64 -7.85 -0.29 -4.50
N SER A 65 -7.62 -1.46 -5.10
CA SER A 65 -6.27 -2.04 -5.26
C SER A 65 -5.39 -1.22 -6.20
N SER A 66 -5.95 -0.64 -7.27
CA SER A 66 -5.23 0.25 -8.19
C SER A 66 -4.74 1.53 -7.50
N ALA A 67 -5.53 2.07 -6.56
CA ALA A 67 -5.16 3.24 -5.76
C ALA A 67 -4.37 2.91 -4.50
N GLY A 68 -4.32 1.63 -4.12
CA GLY A 68 -3.71 1.19 -2.88
C GLY A 68 -4.35 1.81 -1.64
N THR A 69 -5.63 2.20 -1.70
CA THR A 69 -6.32 2.87 -0.59
C THR A 69 -7.79 2.44 -0.46
N CYS A 70 -8.35 2.65 0.73
CA CYS A 70 -9.77 2.47 0.98
C CYS A 70 -10.53 3.71 0.55
N VAL A 71 -11.67 3.52 -0.11
CA VAL A 71 -12.53 4.59 -0.61
C VAL A 71 -13.94 4.45 -0.08
N LYS A 72 -14.61 5.58 0.14
CA LYS A 72 -16.04 5.61 0.45
C LYS A 72 -16.86 5.43 -0.83
N PHE A 73 -17.89 4.59 -0.76
CA PHE A 73 -18.75 4.28 -1.89
C PHE A 73 -20.18 3.90 -1.43
N HIS A 74 -21.14 3.92 -2.34
CA HIS A 74 -22.51 3.51 -2.05
C HIS A 74 -22.69 2.03 -2.37
N SER A 75 -23.17 1.25 -1.40
CA SER A 75 -23.43 -0.18 -1.56
C SER A 75 -24.91 -0.48 -1.45
N ALA A 76 -25.42 -1.30 -2.37
CA ALA A 76 -26.75 -1.88 -2.26
C ALA A 76 -26.69 -3.15 -1.39
N SER A 77 -27.70 -3.37 -0.54
CA SER A 77 -27.70 -4.52 0.37
C SER A 77 -27.88 -5.88 -0.31
N CYS A 78 -28.55 -5.90 -1.46
CA CYS A 78 -28.83 -7.09 -2.26
C CYS A 78 -27.68 -7.56 -3.17
N ASP A 79 -26.71 -6.69 -3.46
CA ASP A 79 -25.66 -6.96 -4.46
C ASP A 79 -24.30 -6.44 -3.97
N ARG A 80 -23.94 -6.82 -2.74
CA ARG A 80 -22.63 -6.53 -2.15
C ARG A 80 -21.75 -7.77 -2.15
N ASN A 81 -20.44 -7.58 -2.25
CA ASN A 81 -19.44 -8.63 -2.00
C ASN A 81 -18.70 -8.35 -0.68
N SER A 82 -17.66 -9.13 -0.37
CA SER A 82 -16.91 -8.98 0.88
C SER A 82 -15.96 -7.78 0.91
N ASN A 83 -15.70 -7.09 -0.22
CA ASN A 83 -14.97 -5.82 -0.25
C ASN A 83 -15.91 -4.67 0.16
N ASN A 84 -16.47 -4.80 1.36
CA ASN A 84 -17.54 -3.96 1.87
C ASN A 84 -17.41 -3.88 3.39
N PHE A 85 -16.92 -2.75 3.87
CA PHE A 85 -16.64 -2.49 5.27
C PHE A 85 -17.51 -1.36 5.77
N GLU A 86 -17.86 -1.38 7.05
CA GLU A 86 -18.69 -0.35 7.67
C GLU A 86 -17.90 0.93 7.94
N THR A 87 -16.61 0.79 8.29
CA THR A 87 -15.74 1.93 8.59
C THR A 87 -14.46 1.92 7.77
N ALA A 88 -13.88 3.11 7.56
CA ALA A 88 -12.59 3.26 6.91
C ALA A 88 -11.49 2.47 7.65
N LYS A 89 -11.54 2.47 8.99
CA LYS A 89 -10.61 1.74 9.85
C LYS A 89 -10.63 0.24 9.54
N GLN A 90 -11.80 -0.39 9.52
CA GLN A 90 -11.94 -1.81 9.21
C GLN A 90 -11.35 -2.15 7.83
N CYS A 91 -11.64 -1.33 6.82
CA CYS A 91 -11.07 -1.51 5.48
C CYS A 91 -9.54 -1.39 5.49
N LEU A 92 -9.01 -0.34 6.12
CA LEU A 92 -7.56 -0.10 6.18
C LEU A 92 -6.85 -1.21 6.97
N GLU A 93 -7.40 -1.64 8.10
CA GLU A 93 -6.85 -2.74 8.89
C GLU A 93 -6.91 -4.08 8.14
N LYS A 94 -7.89 -4.28 7.25
CA LYS A 94 -7.97 -5.48 6.43
C LYS A 94 -6.99 -5.43 5.25
N CYS A 95 -6.97 -4.33 4.51
CA CYS A 95 -6.37 -4.25 3.17
C CYS A 95 -5.14 -3.35 3.06
N ASN A 96 -4.90 -2.46 4.03
CA ASN A 96 -3.73 -1.58 4.04
C ASN A 96 -3.23 -1.32 5.47
N LYS A 97 -2.86 -2.39 6.18
CA LYS A 97 -2.39 -2.35 7.58
C LYS A 97 -1.22 -1.39 7.83
N LYS A 98 -0.41 -1.16 6.80
CA LYS A 98 0.76 -0.27 6.86
C LYS A 98 0.42 1.19 6.56
N SER A 99 -0.87 1.49 6.29
CA SER A 99 -1.33 2.85 6.00
C SER A 99 -0.92 3.81 7.11
N ARG A 100 -0.36 4.96 6.73
CA ARG A 100 -0.06 6.05 7.65
C ARG A 100 -1.32 6.60 8.35
N CYS A 101 -2.50 6.37 7.79
CA CYS A 101 -3.78 6.81 8.35
C CYS A 101 -4.18 6.02 9.60
N LEU A 102 -3.65 4.80 9.78
CA LEU A 102 -3.84 4.00 10.99
C LEU A 102 -2.83 4.33 12.10
N LYS A 103 -1.80 5.14 11.80
CA LYS A 103 -0.79 5.49 12.80
C LYS A 103 -1.34 6.54 13.75
N GLU A 104 -0.87 6.48 14.99
CA GLU A 104 -1.13 7.53 15.96
C GLU A 104 -0.60 8.88 15.46
N PRO A 105 -1.35 9.97 15.70
CA PRO A 105 -0.89 11.31 15.40
C PRO A 105 0.31 11.67 16.28
N ASP A 106 1.27 12.39 15.72
CA ASP A 106 2.37 12.98 16.48
C ASP A 106 1.98 14.33 17.08
N SER A 107 0.79 14.38 17.67
CA SER A 107 0.28 15.55 18.37
C SER A 107 1.19 15.89 19.56
N SER A 108 1.35 17.18 19.83
CA SER A 108 2.17 17.66 20.93
C SER A 108 1.49 18.84 21.61
N LYS A 109 1.40 18.78 22.94
CA LYS A 109 0.91 19.90 23.77
C LYS A 109 1.74 21.16 23.57
N PHE A 110 3.05 21.01 23.36
CA PHE A 110 3.99 22.09 23.09
C PHE A 110 4.17 22.37 21.58
N GLY A 111 3.38 21.70 20.74
CA GLY A 111 3.38 21.96 19.31
C GLY A 111 2.85 23.36 18.99
N PHE A 112 3.41 24.00 17.98
CA PHE A 112 2.95 25.29 17.47
C PHE A 112 2.56 25.24 15.99
N LEU A 113 2.84 24.13 15.31
CA LEU A 113 2.45 23.92 13.93
C LEU A 113 1.06 23.29 13.85
N ASN A 114 0.10 24.03 13.31
CA ASN A 114 -1.23 23.53 12.97
C ASN A 114 -1.12 22.51 11.83
N ARG A 115 -1.62 21.30 12.07
CA ARG A 115 -1.64 20.17 11.13
C ARG A 115 -2.97 19.45 11.23
N TYR A 116 -3.19 18.51 10.33
CA TYR A 116 -4.34 17.61 10.35
C TYR A 116 -3.87 16.16 10.48
N TYR A 117 -4.69 15.32 11.07
CA TYR A 117 -4.48 13.87 11.13
C TYR A 117 -5.82 13.17 10.91
N PHE A 118 -5.77 11.94 10.43
CA PHE A 118 -6.96 11.11 10.29
C PHE A 118 -7.21 10.34 11.58
N ASP A 119 -8.35 10.60 12.21
CA ASP A 119 -8.88 9.78 13.30
C ASP A 119 -9.68 8.61 12.68
N ALA A 120 -9.07 7.42 12.68
CA ALA A 120 -9.68 6.24 12.09
C ALA A 120 -10.93 5.76 12.83
N ASN A 121 -11.07 6.05 14.13
CA ASN A 121 -12.26 5.66 14.89
C ASN A 121 -13.45 6.55 14.52
N ALA A 122 -13.21 7.85 14.40
CA ALA A 122 -14.23 8.81 13.96
C ALA A 122 -14.44 8.82 12.44
N THR A 123 -13.53 8.22 11.67
CA THR A 123 -13.47 8.34 10.19
C THR A 123 -13.49 9.81 9.76
N GLU A 124 -12.60 10.61 10.35
CA GLU A 124 -12.57 12.06 10.17
C GLU A 124 -11.14 12.63 10.22
N CYS A 125 -10.86 13.65 9.40
CA CYS A 125 -9.64 14.42 9.49
C CYS A 125 -9.76 15.58 10.49
N LYS A 126 -9.07 15.47 11.63
CA LYS A 126 -9.11 16.42 12.75
C LYS A 126 -7.85 17.30 12.81
N PRO A 127 -7.96 18.56 13.28
CA PRO A 127 -6.81 19.41 13.49
C PRO A 127 -5.97 18.96 14.71
N MET A 128 -4.67 19.25 14.70
CA MET A 128 -3.76 19.06 15.82
C MET A 128 -2.62 20.07 15.83
N LYS A 129 -2.03 20.29 17.00
CA LYS A 129 -0.73 20.96 17.14
C LYS A 129 0.39 19.94 17.10
N SER A 130 1.45 20.24 16.35
CA SER A 130 2.62 19.37 16.21
C SER A 130 3.92 20.18 16.30
N LEU A 131 5.03 19.48 16.54
CA LEU A 131 6.36 20.05 16.43
C LEU A 131 6.88 19.92 14.99
N PRO A 132 7.84 20.77 14.56
CA PRO A 132 8.55 20.56 13.30
C PRO A 132 9.38 19.27 13.40
N LYS A 133 8.85 18.15 12.92
CA LYS A 133 9.59 16.88 12.82
C LYS A 133 9.96 16.60 11.37
N LEU A 134 11.19 16.13 11.18
CA LEU A 134 11.68 15.62 9.90
C LEU A 134 11.14 14.20 9.69
N GLY A 135 10.46 13.96 8.58
CA GLY A 135 9.98 12.62 8.21
C GLY A 135 8.61 12.62 7.51
N ASN A 136 8.58 11.97 6.35
CA ASN A 136 7.37 11.67 5.58
C ASN A 136 6.71 10.38 6.12
N GLY A 137 5.38 10.22 5.96
CA GLY A 137 4.69 8.97 6.28
C GLY A 137 4.15 8.81 7.72
N LYS A 138 3.99 9.92 8.46
CA LYS A 138 3.23 9.99 9.73
C LYS A 138 1.77 10.33 9.47
N ASN A 139 0.87 10.13 10.41
CA ASN A 139 -0.51 10.62 10.30
C ASN A 139 -0.56 12.15 10.54
N ARG A 140 0.08 12.92 9.65
CA ARG A 140 0.28 14.37 9.75
C ARG A 140 0.23 15.04 8.38
N PHE A 141 -0.73 15.91 8.17
CA PHE A 141 -1.02 16.58 6.91
C PHE A 141 -1.00 18.10 7.10
N LYS A 142 -0.59 18.84 6.07
CA LYS A 142 -0.55 20.31 6.12
C LYS A 142 -1.96 20.89 5.95
N LYS A 143 -2.71 20.40 4.97
CA LYS A 143 -4.10 20.78 4.71
C LYS A 143 -5.06 19.67 5.11
N LYS A 144 -6.31 20.04 5.41
CA LYS A 144 -7.39 19.09 5.69
C LYS A 144 -7.68 18.23 4.46
N GLU A 145 -7.72 18.85 3.29
CA GLU A 145 -7.97 18.19 2.00
C GLU A 145 -6.91 17.11 1.70
N ASP A 146 -5.62 17.38 1.94
CA ASP A 146 -4.55 16.37 1.77
C ASP A 146 -4.80 15.13 2.66
N CYS A 147 -5.36 15.33 3.86
CA CYS A 147 -5.73 14.25 4.77
C CYS A 147 -6.94 13.48 4.23
N GLU A 148 -7.99 14.18 3.82
CA GLU A 148 -9.24 13.58 3.32
C GLU A 148 -8.97 12.76 2.06
N ASN A 149 -8.28 13.34 1.08
CA ASN A 149 -7.93 12.68 -0.18
C ASN A 149 -7.01 11.47 0.04
N LYS A 150 -6.17 11.48 1.08
CA LYS A 150 -5.25 10.38 1.34
C LYS A 150 -5.87 9.26 2.17
N CYS A 151 -6.65 9.60 3.19
CA CYS A 151 -7.08 8.66 4.23
C CYS A 151 -8.54 8.26 4.18
N MET A 152 -9.39 9.08 3.56
CA MET A 152 -10.83 8.84 3.48
C MET A 152 -11.45 9.36 2.17
N PRO A 153 -10.81 9.16 0.99
CA PRO A 153 -11.34 9.69 -0.25
C PRO A 153 -12.65 9.01 -0.63
N SER A 154 -13.52 9.71 -1.37
CA SER A 154 -14.60 9.04 -2.08
C SER A 154 -14.05 8.28 -3.28
N ARG A 155 -14.76 7.24 -3.71
CA ARG A 155 -14.41 6.48 -4.92
C ARG A 155 -14.29 7.39 -6.14
N PHE A 156 -15.16 8.39 -6.22
CA PHE A 156 -15.18 9.38 -7.28
C PHE A 156 -13.92 10.25 -7.33
N VAL A 157 -13.42 10.73 -6.19
CA VAL A 157 -12.17 11.50 -6.11
C VAL A 157 -11.01 10.68 -6.65
N VAL A 158 -10.94 9.40 -6.29
CA VAL A 158 -9.89 8.49 -6.77
C VAL A 158 -10.01 8.24 -8.28
N ILE A 159 -11.21 8.03 -8.82
CA ILE A 159 -11.40 7.83 -10.26
C ILE A 159 -10.99 9.09 -11.05
N ARG A 160 -11.38 10.28 -10.58
CA ARG A 160 -11.05 11.55 -11.23
C ARG A 160 -9.55 11.79 -11.33
N SER A 161 -8.80 11.51 -10.28
CA SER A 161 -7.33 11.69 -10.33
C SER A 161 -6.69 10.87 -11.46
N TYR A 162 -7.19 9.68 -11.76
CA TYR A 162 -6.66 8.88 -12.88
C TYR A 162 -7.04 9.42 -14.25
N THR A 163 -8.24 9.98 -14.40
CA THR A 163 -8.71 10.48 -15.69
C THR A 163 -8.04 11.79 -16.07
N GLU A 164 -7.64 12.61 -15.09
CA GLU A 164 -6.88 13.86 -15.34
C GLU A 164 -5.44 13.57 -15.76
N ASP A 165 -4.80 12.56 -15.15
CA ASP A 165 -3.42 12.13 -15.48
C ASP A 165 -3.29 11.49 -16.88
N GLN A 166 -4.40 11.12 -17.53
CA GLN A 166 -4.41 10.54 -18.88
C GLN A 166 -4.51 11.60 -20.00
N TRP A 167 -4.60 12.89 -19.65
CA TRP A 167 -4.74 14.01 -20.60
C TRP A 167 -3.66 15.11 -20.45
N THR A 168 -2.57 14.80 -19.73
CA THR A 168 -1.35 15.62 -19.61
C THR A 168 -0.15 14.85 -20.13
#